data_AF-A0A6B3AHI7-F1
#
_entry.id   AF-A0A6B3AHI7-F1
#
_cell.length_a   1.000
_cell.length_b   1.000
_cell.length_c   1.000
_cell.angle_alpha   90.00
_cell.angle_beta   90.00
_cell.angle_gamma   90.00
#
_symmetry.space_group_name_H-M   'P 1'
#
loop_
_entity.id
_entity.type
_entity.pdbx_description
1 polymer ?
#
loop_
_entity_poly.entity_id
_entity_poly.type
_entity_poly.pdbx_seq_one_letter_code
_entity_poly.pdbx_strand_id
1 'polypeptide(L)'
;MTTGRTDRAVDGRGGAAARLLRDRNAGLCLAGVVVSGFGTSALWLASGVWVKDLTGSDGLAALCMLALWAPVLAGPLLGTLADRFRRKPLLIAASLLMAGLLLTLLRVDAPHGLWLLYAVLFVYGAAGVVHDAAESALVATAVDGSLLGDFNGLRTTVGEGMKLLAPLAGAGLYTAYGGPGVALLDAVTFVLAVVLYALLRVREERPVRPSAGAWRQTVEGARHLWSHPGLRPLVSAGGATMLCAGLSGALVYAVVEDLGRSPAYAGVLYAVQGAGSVVLGLSAGPLLRRFGERRFAACGIGLLGAAVALRAVPDDASALACSLAIGAGLPAVLV
;
A
#
# COMPACT_ATOMS: atom_id res chain seq x y z
N MET A 1 -6.82 35.67 39.27
CA MET A 1 -7.09 36.52 38.09
C MET A 1 -6.61 35.79 36.86
N THR A 2 -7.57 35.26 36.14
CA THR A 2 -7.50 34.54 34.87
C THR A 2 -7.35 35.54 33.72
N THR A 3 -6.33 35.40 32.89
CA THR A 3 -6.29 36.05 31.57
C THR A 3 -6.28 34.97 30.51
N GLY A 4 -7.38 34.93 29.78
CA GLY A 4 -7.77 33.89 28.85
C GLY A 4 -6.83 33.80 27.65
N ARG A 5 -6.37 32.58 27.41
CA ARG A 5 -5.80 32.18 26.14
C ARG A 5 -6.96 32.03 25.17
N THR A 6 -7.17 33.07 24.38
CA THR A 6 -8.19 33.13 23.33
C THR A 6 -8.08 31.93 22.40
N ASP A 7 -9.13 31.12 22.41
CA ASP A 7 -9.55 30.27 21.31
C ASP A 7 -9.39 31.01 19.99
N ARG A 8 -8.43 30.57 19.16
CA ARG A 8 -8.51 30.79 17.72
C ARG A 8 -9.03 29.50 17.13
N ALA A 9 -10.35 29.42 17.02
CA ALA A 9 -11.05 28.56 16.09
C ALA A 9 -10.47 28.82 14.69
N VAL A 10 -9.56 27.95 14.26
CA VAL A 10 -9.05 27.95 12.88
C VAL A 10 -10.15 27.36 12.01
N ASP A 11 -10.73 28.24 11.20
CA ASP A 11 -11.68 28.02 10.12
C ASP A 11 -11.76 26.58 9.59
N GLY A 12 -12.89 25.93 9.91
CA GLY A 12 -13.24 24.56 9.55
C GLY A 12 -13.60 24.32 8.08
N ARG A 13 -13.10 25.13 7.13
CA ARG A 13 -13.46 25.00 5.69
C ARG A 13 -12.28 24.72 4.76
N GLY A 14 -11.04 24.68 5.26
CA GLY A 14 -9.94 24.04 4.54
C GLY A 14 -10.09 22.52 4.65
N GLY A 15 -10.36 21.85 3.53
CA GLY A 15 -10.47 20.38 3.47
C GLY A 15 -9.28 19.71 4.16
N ALA A 16 -9.50 18.55 4.78
CA ALA A 16 -8.46 17.84 5.52
C ALA A 16 -7.16 17.65 4.72
N ALA A 17 -7.28 17.41 3.40
CA ALA A 17 -6.16 17.39 2.46
C ALA A 17 -5.35 18.70 2.43
N ALA A 18 -5.99 19.87 2.49
CA ALA A 18 -5.31 21.16 2.50
C ALA A 18 -4.59 21.44 3.84
N ARG A 19 -5.08 20.88 4.96
CA ARG A 19 -4.38 20.93 6.25
C ARG A 19 -3.17 20.00 6.27
N LEU A 20 -3.32 18.81 5.69
CA LEU A 20 -2.23 17.84 5.55
C LEU A 20 -1.11 18.37 4.64
N LEU A 21 -1.46 18.98 3.51
CA LEU A 21 -0.51 19.60 2.58
C LEU A 21 0.14 20.89 3.13
N ARG A 22 -0.45 21.49 4.17
CA ARG A 22 0.20 22.59 4.92
C ARG A 22 1.26 22.09 5.89
N ASP A 23 1.14 20.86 6.38
CA ASP A 23 2.22 20.22 7.12
C ASP A 23 3.28 19.74 6.13
N ARG A 24 4.47 20.37 6.21
CA ARG A 24 5.57 20.10 5.29
C ARG A 24 6.03 18.63 5.36
N ASN A 25 6.04 18.02 6.55
CA ASN A 25 6.50 16.64 6.69
C ASN A 25 5.45 15.66 6.16
N ALA A 26 4.16 15.88 6.47
CA ALA A 26 3.08 15.03 5.97
C ALA A 26 2.97 15.11 4.43
N GLY A 27 3.08 16.31 3.85
CA GLY A 27 3.10 16.51 2.41
C GLY A 27 4.30 15.83 1.71
N LEU A 28 5.49 15.89 2.32
CA LEU A 28 6.69 15.22 1.79
C LEU A 28 6.58 13.69 1.85
N CYS A 29 6.07 13.13 2.95
CA CYS A 29 5.81 11.68 3.05
C CYS A 29 4.81 11.23 2.00
N LEU A 30 3.68 11.95 1.85
CA LEU A 30 2.67 11.61 0.88
C LEU A 30 3.18 11.71 -0.57
N ALA A 31 3.97 12.74 -0.87
CA ALA A 31 4.63 12.86 -2.17
C ALA A 31 5.57 11.67 -2.44
N GLY A 32 6.26 11.18 -1.41
CA GLY A 32 7.07 9.96 -1.47
C GLY A 32 6.23 8.76 -1.91
N VAL A 33 5.13 8.48 -1.22
CA VAL A 33 4.18 7.40 -1.55
C VAL A 33 3.67 7.51 -2.98
N VAL A 34 3.27 8.71 -3.42
CA VAL A 34 2.74 8.93 -4.77
C VAL A 34 3.79 8.61 -5.81
N VAL A 35 5.00 9.14 -5.64
CA VAL A 35 6.09 9.00 -6.61
C VAL A 35 6.57 7.55 -6.68
N SER A 36 6.90 6.94 -5.54
CA SER A 36 7.41 5.56 -5.51
C SER A 36 6.33 4.54 -5.90
N GLY A 37 5.09 4.76 -5.47
CA GLY A 37 3.96 3.90 -5.80
C GLY A 37 3.64 3.88 -7.30
N PHE A 38 3.87 4.99 -8.00
CA PHE A 38 3.65 5.07 -9.44
C PHE A 38 4.58 4.17 -10.22
N GLY A 39 5.88 4.33 -10.00
CA GLY A 39 6.89 3.52 -10.66
C GLY A 39 6.75 2.03 -10.32
N THR A 40 6.52 1.72 -9.04
CA THR A 40 6.26 0.35 -8.58
C THR A 40 5.11 -0.31 -9.32
N SER A 41 3.99 0.39 -9.41
CA SER A 41 2.76 -0.15 -10.01
C SER A 41 2.93 -0.33 -11.52
N ALA A 42 3.63 0.59 -12.19
CA ALA A 42 3.96 0.48 -13.61
C ALA A 42 4.92 -0.70 -13.88
N LEU A 43 5.98 -0.86 -13.07
CA LEU A 43 6.95 -1.94 -13.20
C LEU A 43 6.31 -3.32 -12.95
N TRP A 44 5.39 -3.43 -11.99
CA TRP A 44 4.73 -4.70 -11.71
C TRP A 44 4.02 -5.26 -12.95
N LEU A 45 3.22 -4.44 -13.64
CA LEU A 45 2.55 -4.86 -14.87
C LEU A 45 3.54 -5.04 -16.02
N ALA A 46 4.45 -4.10 -16.21
CA ALA A 46 5.43 -4.15 -17.28
C ALA A 46 6.36 -5.37 -17.18
N SER A 47 6.71 -5.83 -15.98
CA SER A 47 7.60 -6.97 -15.79
C SER A 47 7.03 -8.27 -16.38
N GLY A 48 5.74 -8.53 -16.18
CA GLY A 48 5.08 -9.71 -16.75
C GLY A 48 5.00 -9.65 -18.28
N VAL A 49 4.64 -8.49 -18.83
CA VAL A 49 4.62 -8.26 -20.29
C VAL A 49 6.02 -8.38 -20.88
N TRP A 50 7.03 -7.83 -20.20
CA TRP A 50 8.43 -7.88 -20.62
C TRP A 50 8.95 -9.31 -20.75
N VAL A 51 8.70 -10.15 -19.75
CA VAL A 51 9.10 -11.56 -19.84
C VAL A 51 8.33 -12.29 -20.93
N LYS A 52 7.04 -12.01 -21.09
CA LYS A 52 6.23 -12.61 -22.14
C LYS A 52 6.74 -12.22 -23.54
N ASP A 53 7.08 -10.97 -23.77
CA ASP A 53 7.60 -10.51 -25.05
C ASP A 53 8.97 -11.12 -25.37
N LEU A 54 9.82 -11.32 -24.36
CA LEU A 54 11.13 -11.95 -24.56
C LEU A 54 11.06 -13.46 -24.77
N THR A 55 10.07 -14.16 -24.18
CA THR A 55 10.07 -15.63 -24.12
C THR A 55 8.89 -16.31 -24.80
N GLY A 56 7.79 -15.59 -25.03
CA GLY A 56 6.50 -16.15 -25.43
C GLY A 56 5.79 -16.99 -24.36
N SER A 57 6.32 -17.09 -23.14
CA SER A 57 5.81 -18.00 -22.10
C SER A 57 5.01 -17.29 -21.02
N ASP A 58 3.72 -17.65 -20.91
CA ASP A 58 2.85 -17.17 -19.83
C ASP A 58 3.31 -17.68 -18.45
N GLY A 59 3.90 -18.88 -18.38
CA GLY A 59 4.43 -19.44 -17.13
C GLY A 59 5.61 -18.66 -16.58
N LEU A 60 6.53 -18.23 -17.45
CA LEU A 60 7.65 -17.37 -17.05
C LEU A 60 7.18 -15.96 -16.68
N ALA A 61 6.18 -15.41 -17.39
CA ALA A 61 5.56 -14.16 -16.99
C ALA A 61 4.92 -14.24 -15.58
N ALA A 62 4.21 -15.34 -15.27
CA ALA A 62 3.64 -15.58 -13.95
C ALA A 62 4.71 -15.69 -12.84
N LEU A 63 5.92 -16.17 -13.17
CA LEU A 63 7.04 -16.24 -12.23
C LEU A 63 7.47 -14.85 -11.72
N CYS A 64 7.23 -13.78 -12.48
CA CYS A 64 7.47 -12.40 -12.03
C CYS A 64 6.63 -12.06 -10.80
N MET A 65 5.34 -12.44 -10.80
CA MET A 65 4.47 -12.25 -9.64
C MET A 65 4.97 -13.06 -8.44
N LEU A 66 5.34 -14.32 -8.66
CA LEU A 66 5.87 -15.15 -7.58
C LEU A 66 7.15 -14.54 -6.99
N ALA A 67 8.08 -14.07 -7.84
CA ALA A 67 9.31 -13.43 -7.40
C ALA A 67 9.04 -12.17 -6.56
N LEU A 68 8.09 -11.34 -6.98
CA LEU A 68 7.71 -10.11 -6.27
C LEU A 68 7.03 -10.39 -4.91
N TRP A 69 6.17 -11.42 -4.84
CA TRP A 69 5.37 -11.70 -3.65
C TRP A 69 6.02 -12.70 -2.68
N ALA A 70 6.96 -13.54 -3.12
CA ALA A 70 7.65 -14.51 -2.27
C ALA A 70 8.29 -13.89 -1.00
N PRO A 71 8.94 -12.72 -1.07
CA PRO A 71 9.51 -12.07 0.12
C PRO A 71 8.48 -11.70 1.21
N VAL A 72 7.21 -11.50 0.84
CA VAL A 72 6.14 -11.16 1.80
C VAL A 72 5.94 -12.28 2.82
N LEU A 73 6.22 -13.54 2.45
CA LEU A 73 6.19 -14.68 3.39
C LEU A 73 7.24 -14.54 4.50
N ALA A 74 8.35 -13.86 4.22
CA ALA A 74 9.37 -13.51 5.20
C ALA A 74 9.07 -12.17 5.91
N GLY A 75 7.86 -11.64 5.76
CA GLY A 75 7.46 -10.32 6.25
C GLY A 75 7.75 -10.06 7.73
N PRO A 76 7.48 -11.00 8.66
CA PRO A 76 7.85 -10.81 10.06
C PRO A 76 9.36 -10.62 10.27
N LEU A 77 10.20 -11.40 9.56
CA LEU A 77 11.65 -11.26 9.65
C LEU A 77 12.12 -9.93 9.07
N LEU A 78 11.59 -9.54 7.91
CA LEU A 78 11.89 -8.25 7.26
C LEU A 78 11.43 -7.06 8.11
N GLY A 79 10.27 -7.17 8.77
CA GLY A 79 9.77 -6.19 9.73
C GLY A 79 10.69 -6.02 10.93
N THR A 80 11.11 -7.13 11.56
CA THR A 80 12.09 -7.06 12.66
C THR A 80 13.44 -6.50 12.24
N LEU A 81 13.83 -6.67 10.97
CA LEU A 81 15.01 -6.04 10.42
C LEU A 81 14.82 -4.53 10.30
N ALA A 82 13.66 -4.07 9.83
CA ALA A 82 13.32 -2.66 9.73
C ALA A 82 13.38 -1.96 11.10
N ASP A 83 12.88 -2.61 12.15
CA ASP A 83 12.83 -2.07 13.51
C ASP A 83 14.23 -1.82 14.14
N ARG A 84 15.27 -2.47 13.61
CA ARG A 84 16.66 -2.33 14.13
C ARG A 84 17.36 -1.08 13.64
N PHE A 85 16.86 -0.47 12.57
CA PHE A 85 17.49 0.69 11.95
C PHE A 85 16.67 1.95 12.19
N ARG A 86 17.34 3.09 12.03
CA ARG A 86 16.65 4.37 11.94
C ARG A 86 15.82 4.39 10.65
N ARG A 87 14.57 4.83 10.74
CA ARG A 87 13.53 4.71 9.72
C ARG A 87 13.88 5.53 8.48
N LYS A 88 14.23 6.81 8.64
CA LYS A 88 14.62 7.69 7.53
C LYS A 88 15.89 7.21 6.79
N PRO A 89 17.02 6.89 7.46
CA PRO A 89 18.17 6.31 6.78
C PRO A 89 17.88 4.99 6.09
N LEU A 90 17.03 4.15 6.68
CA LEU A 90 16.61 2.88 6.09
C LEU A 90 15.79 3.10 4.81
N LEU A 91 14.82 4.01 4.82
CA LEU A 91 14.03 4.36 3.63
C LEU A 91 14.89 4.94 2.51
N ILE A 92 15.85 5.81 2.85
CA ILE A 92 16.81 6.37 1.89
C ILE A 92 17.71 5.27 1.31
N ALA A 93 18.28 4.41 2.15
CA ALA A 93 19.16 3.33 1.72
C ALA A 93 18.43 2.30 0.85
N ALA A 94 17.21 1.91 1.24
CA ALA A 94 16.37 1.00 0.47
C ALA A 94 16.00 1.61 -0.89
N SER A 95 15.61 2.90 -0.93
CA SER A 95 15.27 3.57 -2.19
C SER A 95 16.49 3.73 -3.11
N LEU A 96 17.67 4.02 -2.57
CA LEU A 96 18.93 4.06 -3.34
C LEU A 96 19.32 2.68 -3.87
N LEU A 97 19.19 1.64 -3.05
CA LEU A 97 19.42 0.25 -3.48
C LEU A 97 18.49 -0.10 -4.64
N MET A 98 17.20 0.24 -4.53
CA MET A 98 16.22 -0.03 -5.58
C MET A 98 16.54 0.74 -6.86
N ALA A 99 16.84 2.04 -6.78
CA ALA A 99 17.26 2.82 -7.94
C ALA A 99 18.48 2.18 -8.64
N GLY A 100 19.48 1.76 -7.87
CA GLY A 100 20.67 1.09 -8.41
C GLY A 100 20.35 -0.25 -9.08
N LEU A 101 19.52 -1.08 -8.44
CA LEU A 101 19.11 -2.38 -9.00
C LEU A 101 18.27 -2.23 -10.27
N LEU A 102 17.35 -1.27 -10.31
CA LEU A 102 16.52 -1.01 -11.49
C LEU A 102 17.35 -0.55 -12.69
N LEU A 103 18.41 0.24 -12.46
CA LEU A 103 19.36 0.59 -13.53
C LEU A 103 20.09 -0.63 -14.10
N THR A 104 20.27 -1.71 -13.35
CA THR A 104 20.87 -2.94 -13.90
C THR A 104 19.95 -3.62 -14.92
N LEU A 105 18.62 -3.42 -14.81
CA LEU A 105 17.64 -3.96 -15.74
C LEU A 105 17.72 -3.33 -17.14
N LEU A 106 18.36 -2.16 -17.28
CA LEU A 106 18.64 -1.56 -18.58
C LEU A 106 19.48 -2.46 -19.50
N ARG A 107 20.18 -3.45 -18.93
CA ARG A 107 21.00 -4.42 -19.67
C ARG A 107 20.23 -5.69 -20.06
N VAL A 108 18.96 -5.82 -19.69
CA VAL A 108 18.15 -7.01 -19.98
C VAL A 108 17.46 -6.79 -21.33
N ASP A 109 18.11 -7.22 -22.40
CA ASP A 109 17.60 -7.12 -23.78
C ASP A 109 17.19 -8.49 -24.36
N ALA A 110 17.61 -9.59 -23.72
CA ALA A 110 17.33 -10.94 -24.20
C ALA A 110 17.06 -11.95 -23.06
N PRO A 111 16.52 -13.14 -23.38
CA PRO A 111 16.08 -14.13 -22.38
C PRO A 111 17.16 -14.57 -21.37
N HIS A 112 18.43 -14.51 -21.77
CA HIS A 112 19.56 -14.83 -20.89
C HIS A 112 19.70 -13.87 -19.69
N GLY A 113 19.11 -12.66 -19.77
CA GLY A 113 19.09 -11.68 -18.69
C GLY A 113 17.91 -11.83 -17.72
N LEU A 114 16.99 -12.76 -17.94
CA LEU A 114 15.77 -12.90 -17.12
C LEU A 114 16.05 -13.25 -15.66
N TRP A 115 17.14 -13.97 -15.38
CA TRP A 115 17.53 -14.26 -14.00
C TRP A 115 17.78 -12.97 -13.20
N LEU A 116 18.33 -11.93 -13.85
CA LEU A 116 18.58 -10.64 -13.22
C LEU A 116 17.26 -9.93 -12.93
N LEU A 117 16.30 -9.98 -13.86
CA LEU A 117 14.96 -9.45 -13.64
C LEU A 117 14.28 -10.11 -12.45
N TYR A 118 14.27 -11.45 -12.37
CA TYR A 118 13.68 -12.14 -11.22
C TYR A 118 14.41 -11.84 -9.91
N ALA A 119 15.74 -11.75 -9.93
CA ALA A 119 16.52 -11.39 -8.74
C ALA A 119 16.18 -9.96 -8.27
N VAL A 120 16.06 -9.01 -9.20
CA VAL A 120 15.66 -7.64 -8.88
C VAL A 120 14.23 -7.61 -8.35
N LEU A 121 13.27 -8.31 -8.96
CA LEU A 121 11.88 -8.39 -8.48
C LEU A 121 11.79 -9.02 -7.08
N PHE A 122 12.63 -10.01 -6.78
CA PHE A 122 12.70 -10.60 -5.44
C PHE A 122 13.22 -9.60 -4.41
N VAL A 123 14.30 -8.88 -4.72
CA VAL A 123 14.80 -7.82 -3.83
C VAL A 123 13.79 -6.67 -3.73
N TYR A 124 13.07 -6.38 -4.82
CA TYR A 124 12.00 -5.39 -4.87
C TYR A 124 10.92 -5.70 -3.86
N GLY A 125 10.39 -6.93 -3.87
CA GLY A 125 9.38 -7.37 -2.91
C GLY A 125 9.88 -7.30 -1.46
N ALA A 126 11.12 -7.72 -1.21
CA ALA A 126 11.72 -7.65 0.12
C ALA A 126 11.89 -6.21 0.61
N ALA A 127 12.40 -5.33 -0.25
CA ALA A 127 12.55 -3.91 0.02
C ALA A 127 11.19 -3.24 0.24
N GLY A 128 10.15 -3.62 -0.51
CA GLY A 128 8.79 -3.13 -0.35
C GLY A 128 8.22 -3.39 1.05
N VAL A 129 8.41 -4.61 1.59
CA VAL A 129 7.97 -4.93 2.95
C VAL A 129 8.71 -4.09 4.01
N VAL A 130 10.02 -3.95 3.87
CA VAL A 130 10.84 -3.12 4.77
C VAL A 130 10.43 -1.66 4.67
N HIS A 131 10.16 -1.19 3.45
CA HIS A 131 9.75 0.19 3.17
C HIS A 131 8.40 0.51 3.79
N ASP A 132 7.40 -0.34 3.61
CA ASP A 132 6.05 -0.14 4.17
C ASP A 132 6.06 -0.07 5.71
N ALA A 133 6.84 -0.96 6.35
CA ALA A 133 7.03 -0.96 7.80
C ALA A 133 7.75 0.31 8.29
N ALA A 134 8.86 0.66 7.65
CA ALA A 134 9.66 1.83 8.02
C ALA A 134 8.91 3.15 7.76
N GLU A 135 8.15 3.24 6.67
CA GLU A 135 7.34 4.39 6.31
C GLU A 135 6.20 4.59 7.30
N SER A 136 5.45 3.52 7.61
CA SER A 136 4.34 3.59 8.58
C SER A 136 4.84 4.05 9.95
N ALA A 137 5.98 3.54 10.40
CA ALA A 137 6.62 3.97 11.66
C ALA A 137 7.16 5.41 11.59
N LEU A 138 7.70 5.84 10.44
CA LEU A 138 8.17 7.22 10.25
C LEU A 138 7.00 8.20 10.27
N VAL A 139 5.91 7.91 9.56
CA VAL A 139 4.70 8.74 9.53
C VAL A 139 4.11 8.89 10.93
N ALA A 140 4.02 7.80 11.69
CA ALA A 140 3.52 7.82 13.07
C ALA A 140 4.33 8.72 14.01
N THR A 141 5.60 9.00 13.69
CA THR A 141 6.48 9.89 14.49
C THR A 141 6.63 11.28 13.88
N ALA A 142 6.42 11.43 12.56
CA ALA A 142 6.62 12.68 11.83
C ALA A 142 5.36 13.53 11.69
N VAL A 143 4.18 12.93 11.83
CA VAL A 143 2.87 13.56 11.64
C VAL A 143 2.10 13.57 12.96
N ASP A 144 1.43 14.69 13.24
CA ASP A 144 0.57 14.81 14.42
C ASP A 144 -0.52 13.73 14.46
N GLY A 145 -0.74 13.14 15.63
CA GLY A 145 -1.71 12.05 15.83
C GLY A 145 -3.14 12.38 15.34
N SER A 146 -3.53 13.65 15.39
CA SER A 146 -4.84 14.12 14.92
C SER A 146 -5.00 14.11 13.38
N LEU A 147 -3.88 14.04 12.65
CA LEU A 147 -3.79 14.02 11.19
C LEU A 147 -3.48 12.62 10.63
N LEU A 148 -3.10 11.64 11.48
CA LEU A 148 -2.78 10.29 11.01
C LEU A 148 -3.92 9.62 10.25
N GLY A 149 -5.16 9.80 10.72
CA GLY A 149 -6.34 9.28 10.02
C GLY A 149 -6.55 9.92 8.65
N ASP A 150 -6.29 11.23 8.52
CA ASP A 150 -6.36 11.95 7.25
C ASP A 150 -5.20 11.52 6.31
N PHE A 151 -4.00 11.30 6.86
CA PHE A 151 -2.83 10.82 6.10
C PHE A 151 -3.07 9.41 5.56
N ASN A 152 -3.45 8.47 6.40
CA ASN A 152 -3.68 7.08 6.02
C ASN A 152 -4.84 6.97 5.02
N GLY A 153 -5.93 7.74 5.22
CA GLY A 153 -7.03 7.80 4.27
C GLY A 153 -6.59 8.32 2.88
N LEU A 154 -5.76 9.36 2.84
CA LEU A 154 -5.21 9.88 1.59
C LEU A 154 -4.18 8.93 0.95
N ARG A 155 -3.37 8.25 1.76
CA ARG A 155 -2.44 7.19 1.31
C ARG A 155 -3.21 6.07 0.61
N THR A 156 -4.29 5.58 1.21
CA THR A 156 -5.13 4.55 0.61
C THR A 156 -5.82 5.06 -0.66
N THR A 157 -6.30 6.30 -0.65
CA THR A 157 -6.86 6.96 -1.85
C THR A 157 -5.86 7.00 -3.01
N VAL A 158 -4.62 7.39 -2.73
CA VAL A 158 -3.52 7.39 -3.70
C VAL A 158 -3.24 5.98 -4.19
N GLY A 159 -3.14 5.00 -3.29
CA GLY A 159 -2.89 3.60 -3.65
C GLY A 159 -3.94 3.02 -4.60
N GLU A 160 -5.22 3.28 -4.35
CA GLU A 160 -6.29 2.84 -5.26
C GLU A 160 -6.31 3.62 -6.57
N GLY A 161 -6.06 4.94 -6.54
CA GLY A 161 -5.92 5.74 -7.77
C GLY A 161 -4.76 5.26 -8.65
N MET A 162 -3.64 4.90 -8.03
CA MET A 162 -2.46 4.34 -8.68
C MET A 162 -2.75 3.02 -9.39
N LYS A 163 -3.55 2.13 -8.78
CA LYS A 163 -3.95 0.85 -9.41
C LYS A 163 -4.71 1.03 -10.72
N LEU A 164 -5.36 2.18 -10.94
CA LEU A 164 -6.07 2.47 -12.18
C LEU A 164 -5.17 3.19 -13.19
N LEU A 165 -4.44 4.21 -12.74
CA LEU A 165 -3.65 5.09 -13.62
C LEU A 165 -2.29 4.51 -13.99
N ALA A 166 -1.62 3.82 -13.07
CA ALA A 166 -0.26 3.34 -13.27
C ALA A 166 -0.18 2.19 -14.29
N PRO A 167 -1.11 1.21 -14.36
CA PRO A 167 -1.17 0.25 -15.46
C PRO A 167 -1.26 0.89 -16.85
N LEU A 168 -2.11 1.91 -17.01
CA LEU A 168 -2.29 2.59 -18.30
C LEU A 168 -1.02 3.34 -18.71
N ALA A 169 -0.42 4.07 -17.77
CA ALA A 169 0.83 4.78 -18.01
C ALA A 169 2.00 3.81 -18.24
N GLY A 170 2.09 2.74 -17.46
CA GLY A 170 3.12 1.71 -17.56
C GLY A 170 3.04 0.95 -18.88
N ALA A 171 1.84 0.56 -19.31
CA ALA A 171 1.62 -0.07 -20.61
C ALA A 171 1.99 0.89 -21.75
N GLY A 172 1.56 2.15 -21.69
CA GLY A 172 1.91 3.16 -22.72
C GLY A 172 3.41 3.47 -22.78
N LEU A 173 4.10 3.48 -21.64
CA LEU A 173 5.54 3.66 -21.60
C LEU A 173 6.27 2.42 -22.13
N TYR A 174 5.78 1.23 -21.78
CA TYR A 174 6.31 -0.04 -22.26
C TYR A 174 6.18 -0.17 -23.78
N THR A 175 5.04 0.22 -24.37
CA THR A 175 4.89 0.17 -25.84
C THR A 175 5.80 1.15 -26.57
N ALA A 176 6.12 2.30 -25.97
CA ALA A 176 6.97 3.31 -26.57
C ALA A 176 8.48 3.04 -26.37
N TYR A 177 8.90 2.53 -25.21
CA TYR A 177 10.32 2.43 -24.81
C TYR A 177 10.73 1.04 -24.29
N GLY A 178 9.83 0.06 -24.28
CA GLY A 178 10.06 -1.29 -23.78
C GLY A 178 10.23 -1.39 -22.26
N GLY A 179 10.59 -2.58 -21.80
CA GLY A 179 10.87 -2.88 -20.39
C GLY A 179 11.95 -2.01 -19.74
N PRO A 180 13.09 -1.76 -20.40
CA PRO A 180 14.13 -0.86 -19.90
C PRO A 180 13.64 0.57 -19.63
N GLY A 181 12.73 1.09 -20.46
CA GLY A 181 12.14 2.41 -20.27
C GLY A 181 11.30 2.50 -18.99
N VAL A 182 10.52 1.46 -18.69
CA VAL A 182 9.72 1.38 -17.45
C VAL A 182 10.63 1.23 -16.22
N ALA A 183 11.68 0.41 -16.31
CA ALA A 183 12.66 0.27 -15.24
C ALA A 183 13.40 1.60 -14.96
N LEU A 184 13.71 2.39 -15.99
CA LEU A 184 14.31 3.71 -15.83
C LEU A 184 13.35 4.70 -15.16
N LEU A 185 12.08 4.72 -15.57
CA LEU A 185 11.06 5.54 -14.92
C LEU A 185 11.00 5.23 -13.43
N ASP A 186 10.96 3.95 -13.07
CA ASP A 186 10.89 3.53 -11.67
C ASP A 186 12.20 3.82 -10.91
N ALA A 187 13.36 3.71 -11.56
CA ALA A 187 14.62 4.16 -10.95
C ALA A 187 14.58 5.66 -10.61
N VAL A 188 14.02 6.48 -11.50
CA VAL A 188 13.86 7.93 -11.30
C VAL A 188 12.87 8.24 -10.17
N THR A 189 11.76 7.50 -10.06
CA THR A 189 10.81 7.68 -8.95
C THR A 189 11.46 7.36 -7.61
N PHE A 190 12.28 6.30 -7.52
CA PHE A 190 13.03 6.00 -6.29
C PHE A 190 14.06 7.08 -5.94
N VAL A 191 14.79 7.62 -6.93
CA VAL A 191 15.71 8.75 -6.70
C VAL A 191 14.95 9.99 -6.21
N LEU A 192 13.79 10.28 -6.78
CA LEU A 192 12.96 11.39 -6.33
C LEU A 192 12.44 11.15 -4.90
N ALA A 193 12.04 9.91 -4.56
CA ALA A 193 11.67 9.53 -3.20
C ALA A 193 12.83 9.74 -2.21
N VAL A 194 14.07 9.41 -2.58
CA VAL A 194 15.27 9.70 -1.76
C VAL A 194 15.39 11.19 -1.45
N VAL A 195 15.20 12.05 -2.46
CA VAL A 195 15.25 13.50 -2.27
C VAL A 195 14.14 13.95 -1.30
N LEU A 196 12.92 13.46 -1.46
CA LEU A 196 11.79 13.79 -0.59
C LEU A 196 12.04 13.34 0.87
N TYR A 197 12.52 12.11 1.08
CA TYR A 197 12.90 11.60 2.40
C TYR A 197 14.10 12.33 3.00
N ALA A 198 15.07 12.76 2.20
CA ALA A 198 16.20 13.56 2.67
C ALA A 198 15.74 14.92 3.21
N LEU A 199 14.74 15.55 2.58
CA LEU A 199 14.17 16.84 2.96
C LEU A 199 13.33 16.80 4.24
N LEU A 200 12.84 15.63 4.65
CA LEU A 200 12.08 15.45 5.90
C LEU A 200 12.90 15.86 7.12
N ARG A 201 12.33 16.73 7.96
CA ARG A 201 12.97 17.14 9.22
C ARG A 201 12.37 16.38 10.39
N VAL A 202 12.90 15.18 10.63
CA VAL A 202 12.48 14.31 11.74
C VAL A 202 13.72 13.97 12.57
N ARG A 203 13.61 14.16 13.89
CA ARG A 203 14.67 13.80 14.83
C ARG A 203 14.34 12.43 15.40
N GLU A 204 14.92 11.39 14.80
CA GLU A 204 14.70 10.03 15.27
C GLU A 204 15.61 9.68 16.45
N GLU A 205 14.99 9.18 17.51
CA GLU A 205 15.68 8.47 18.57
C GLU A 205 16.28 7.18 18.03
N ARG A 206 17.49 6.82 18.50
CA ARG A 206 18.13 5.57 18.09
C ARG A 206 17.25 4.40 18.56
N PRO A 207 16.91 3.44 17.69
CA PRO A 207 16.26 2.22 18.13
C PRO A 207 17.10 1.57 19.24
N VAL A 208 16.43 1.18 20.32
CA VAL A 208 17.07 0.37 21.37
C VAL A 208 17.39 -0.98 20.73
N ARG A 209 18.68 -1.31 20.62
CA ARG A 209 19.10 -2.61 20.07
C ARG A 209 18.52 -3.72 20.95
N PRO A 210 17.70 -4.62 20.40
CA PRO A 210 17.17 -5.69 21.21
C PRO A 210 18.27 -6.68 21.58
N SER A 211 18.29 -7.11 22.84
CA SER A 211 19.28 -8.04 23.39
C SER A 211 19.04 -9.51 23.04
N ALA A 212 17.91 -9.84 22.39
CA ALA A 212 17.47 -11.20 22.11
C ALA A 212 17.29 -11.48 20.60
N GLY A 213 17.33 -12.76 20.21
CA GLY A 213 17.20 -13.20 18.82
C GLY A 213 15.85 -12.82 18.17
N ALA A 214 15.87 -12.44 16.88
CA ALA A 214 14.71 -11.92 16.13
C ALA A 214 13.48 -12.84 16.18
N TRP A 215 13.70 -14.16 16.13
CA TRP A 215 12.62 -15.15 16.24
C TRP A 215 11.93 -15.11 17.60
N ARG A 216 12.70 -15.00 18.68
CA ARG A 216 12.15 -14.96 20.04
C ARG A 216 11.30 -13.71 20.26
N GLN A 217 11.70 -12.57 19.71
CA GLN A 217 10.91 -11.34 19.76
C GLN A 217 9.61 -11.43 18.96
N THR A 218 9.67 -12.07 17.79
CA THR A 218 8.48 -12.30 16.96
C THR A 218 7.47 -13.17 17.71
N VAL A 219 7.94 -14.24 18.36
CA VAL A 219 7.10 -15.13 19.18
C VAL A 219 6.57 -14.42 20.44
N GLU A 220 7.41 -13.62 21.12
CA GLU A 220 6.99 -12.84 22.29
C GLU A 220 5.94 -11.78 21.91
N GLY A 221 6.11 -11.10 20.77
CA GLY A 221 5.13 -10.16 20.22
C GLY A 221 3.82 -10.84 19.85
N ALA A 222 3.87 -11.98 19.16
CA ALA A 222 2.69 -12.78 18.84
C ALA A 222 1.97 -13.24 20.11
N ARG A 223 2.70 -13.77 21.09
CA ARG A 223 2.14 -14.19 22.38
C ARG A 223 1.52 -13.01 23.13
N HIS A 224 2.15 -11.84 23.10
CA HIS A 224 1.63 -10.63 23.70
C HIS A 224 0.31 -10.20 23.06
N LEU A 225 0.25 -10.14 21.73
CA LEU A 225 -0.98 -9.83 20.97
C LEU A 225 -2.12 -10.79 21.31
N TRP A 226 -1.83 -12.09 21.40
CA TRP A 226 -2.82 -13.12 21.75
C TRP A 226 -3.24 -13.10 23.23
N SER A 227 -2.37 -12.65 24.12
CA SER A 227 -2.66 -12.53 25.56
C SER A 227 -3.45 -11.27 25.92
N HIS A 228 -3.38 -10.21 25.11
CA HIS A 228 -3.99 -8.93 25.44
C HIS A 228 -5.47 -8.89 25.01
N PRO A 229 -6.43 -8.76 25.93
CA PRO A 229 -7.86 -8.90 25.64
C PRO A 229 -8.41 -7.81 24.70
N GLY A 230 -7.75 -6.66 24.60
CA GLY A 230 -8.11 -5.59 23.68
C GLY A 230 -7.52 -5.72 22.26
N LEU A 231 -6.32 -6.30 22.12
CA LEU A 231 -5.62 -6.40 20.83
C LEU A 231 -6.03 -7.67 20.07
N ARG A 232 -6.31 -8.76 20.77
CA ARG A 232 -6.72 -10.02 20.14
C ARG A 232 -7.93 -9.87 19.20
N PRO A 233 -9.04 -9.21 19.60
CA PRO A 233 -10.17 -9.00 18.70
C PRO A 233 -9.81 -8.16 17.47
N LEU A 234 -9.00 -7.11 17.63
CA LEU A 234 -8.56 -6.24 16.54
C LEU A 234 -7.71 -7.01 15.52
N VAL A 235 -6.73 -7.78 15.98
CA VAL A 235 -5.89 -8.62 15.11
C VAL A 235 -6.71 -9.69 14.41
N SER A 236 -7.62 -10.37 15.13
CA SER A 236 -8.49 -11.38 14.51
C SER A 236 -9.43 -10.77 13.48
N ALA A 237 -9.96 -9.57 13.73
CA ALA A 237 -10.87 -8.90 12.81
C ALA A 237 -10.14 -8.35 11.58
N GLY A 238 -8.93 -7.77 11.75
CA GLY A 238 -8.07 -7.37 10.64
C GLY A 238 -7.63 -8.56 9.79
N GLY A 239 -7.24 -9.67 10.41
CA GLY A 239 -6.90 -10.92 9.73
C GLY A 239 -8.07 -11.50 8.94
N ALA A 240 -9.27 -11.55 9.55
CA ALA A 240 -10.48 -11.99 8.87
C ALA A 240 -10.84 -11.07 7.69
N THR A 241 -10.72 -9.75 7.87
CA THR A 241 -10.93 -8.74 6.83
C THR A 241 -10.00 -8.98 5.63
N MET A 242 -8.70 -9.19 5.88
CA MET A 242 -7.72 -9.46 4.82
C MET A 242 -7.99 -10.79 4.11
N LEU A 243 -8.38 -11.83 4.85
CA LEU A 243 -8.76 -13.12 4.27
C LEU A 243 -9.99 -12.97 3.35
N CYS A 244 -11.03 -12.28 3.82
CA CYS A 244 -12.23 -12.00 3.04
C CYS A 244 -11.92 -11.16 1.79
N ALA A 245 -11.06 -10.15 1.90
CA ALA A 245 -10.64 -9.34 0.77
C ALA A 245 -9.86 -10.16 -0.28
N GLY A 246 -8.92 -11.01 0.17
CA GLY A 246 -8.16 -11.90 -0.71
C GLY A 246 -9.07 -12.91 -1.43
N LEU A 247 -10.00 -13.52 -0.70
CA LEU A 247 -10.99 -14.44 -1.30
C LEU A 247 -11.91 -13.71 -2.29
N SER A 248 -12.35 -12.49 -1.95
CA SER A 248 -13.18 -11.67 -2.84
C SER A 248 -12.46 -11.28 -4.13
N GLY A 249 -11.14 -11.04 -4.06
CA GLY A 249 -10.29 -10.82 -5.23
C GLY A 249 -10.17 -12.07 -6.10
N ALA A 250 -9.97 -13.25 -5.49
CA ALA A 250 -9.86 -14.51 -6.22
C ALA A 250 -11.17 -14.92 -6.93
N LEU A 251 -12.31 -14.67 -6.30
CA LEU A 251 -13.64 -15.04 -6.83
C LEU A 251 -14.22 -14.01 -7.81
N VAL A 252 -13.56 -12.88 -8.07
CA VAL A 252 -14.13 -11.81 -8.91
C VAL A 252 -14.52 -12.29 -10.30
N TYR A 253 -13.70 -13.14 -10.92
CA TYR A 253 -13.95 -13.64 -12.28
C TYR A 253 -15.08 -14.67 -12.31
N ALA A 254 -15.22 -15.50 -11.28
CA ALA A 254 -16.35 -16.41 -11.14
C ALA A 254 -17.67 -15.62 -11.01
N VAL A 255 -17.69 -14.53 -10.23
CA VAL A 255 -18.87 -13.65 -10.14
C VAL A 255 -19.20 -13.01 -11.49
N VAL A 256 -18.20 -12.58 -12.26
CA VAL A 256 -18.41 -11.99 -13.59
C VAL A 256 -18.97 -13.02 -14.57
N GLU A 257 -18.50 -14.27 -14.49
CA GLU A 257 -18.98 -15.39 -15.29
C GLU A 257 -20.42 -15.78 -14.94
N ASP A 258 -20.76 -15.87 -13.65
CA ASP A 258 -22.13 -16.14 -13.17
C ASP A 258 -23.12 -15.05 -13.58
N LEU A 259 -22.67 -13.80 -13.68
CA LEU A 259 -23.46 -12.67 -14.21
C LEU A 259 -23.62 -12.69 -15.74
N GLY A 260 -22.98 -13.63 -16.44
CA GLY A 260 -23.01 -13.73 -17.91
C GLY A 260 -22.31 -12.55 -18.60
N ARG A 261 -21.39 -11.86 -17.91
CA ARG A 261 -20.68 -10.69 -18.41
C ARG A 261 -19.30 -11.06 -18.96
N SER A 262 -18.79 -10.24 -19.87
CA SER A 262 -17.42 -10.40 -20.37
C SER A 262 -16.38 -10.17 -19.26
N PRO A 263 -15.18 -10.78 -19.31
CA PRO A 263 -14.09 -10.55 -18.35
C PRO A 263 -13.73 -9.07 -18.13
N ALA A 264 -13.97 -8.21 -19.13
CA ALA A 264 -13.78 -6.76 -19.02
C ALA A 264 -14.63 -6.10 -17.92
N TYR A 265 -15.76 -6.72 -17.54
CA TYR A 265 -16.62 -6.22 -16.46
C TYR A 265 -15.94 -6.27 -15.09
N ALA A 266 -14.96 -7.16 -14.89
CA ALA A 266 -14.12 -7.15 -13.68
C ALA A 266 -13.43 -5.79 -13.49
N GLY A 267 -13.00 -5.14 -14.58
CA GLY A 267 -12.42 -3.80 -14.55
C GLY A 267 -13.40 -2.74 -14.03
N VAL A 268 -14.69 -2.87 -14.35
CA VAL A 268 -15.75 -1.98 -13.83
C VAL A 268 -15.91 -2.20 -12.32
N LEU A 269 -15.96 -3.45 -11.87
CA LEU A 269 -16.06 -3.77 -10.44
C LEU A 269 -14.86 -3.22 -9.64
N TYR A 270 -13.64 -3.36 -10.16
CA TYR A 270 -12.45 -2.77 -9.55
C TYR A 270 -12.47 -1.25 -9.56
N ALA A 271 -12.97 -0.60 -10.61
CA ALA A 271 -13.12 0.86 -10.64
C ALA A 271 -14.11 1.36 -9.58
N VAL A 272 -15.24 0.66 -9.41
CA VAL A 272 -16.24 0.97 -8.37
C VAL A 272 -15.68 0.71 -6.96
N GLN A 273 -14.90 -0.36 -6.77
CA GLN A 273 -14.18 -0.61 -5.53
C GLN A 273 -13.18 0.51 -5.22
N GLY A 274 -12.39 0.93 -6.21
CA GLY A 274 -11.48 2.08 -6.07
C GLY A 274 -12.23 3.35 -5.67
N ALA A 275 -13.38 3.63 -6.29
CA ALA A 275 -14.20 4.78 -5.94
C ALA A 275 -14.69 4.75 -4.47
N GLY A 276 -15.13 3.58 -3.98
CA GLY A 276 -15.55 3.42 -2.58
C GLY A 276 -14.40 3.70 -1.60
N SER A 277 -13.20 3.25 -1.95
CA SER A 277 -11.99 3.47 -1.15
C SER A 277 -11.55 4.93 -1.15
N VAL A 278 -11.62 5.62 -2.31
CA VAL A 278 -11.34 7.05 -2.43
C VAL A 278 -12.32 7.87 -1.57
N VAL A 279 -13.63 7.57 -1.66
CA VAL A 279 -14.66 8.27 -0.86
C VAL A 279 -14.39 8.09 0.63
N LEU A 280 -14.14 6.85 1.08
CA LEU A 280 -13.86 6.62 2.49
C LEU A 280 -12.53 7.25 2.91
N GLY A 281 -11.47 7.11 2.12
CA GLY A 281 -10.14 7.64 2.41
C GLY A 281 -10.14 9.16 2.61
N LEU A 282 -10.84 9.90 1.75
CA LEU A 282 -11.03 11.34 1.91
C LEU A 282 -11.91 11.71 3.11
N SER A 283 -12.78 10.81 3.53
CA SER A 283 -13.71 10.98 4.67
C SER A 283 -13.17 10.42 5.99
N ALA A 284 -12.03 9.71 5.97
CA ALA A 284 -11.58 8.86 7.07
C ALA A 284 -11.28 9.66 8.33
N GLY A 285 -10.50 10.74 8.25
CA GLY A 285 -10.17 11.53 9.44
C GLY A 285 -11.37 12.25 10.06
N PRO A 286 -12.30 12.90 9.30
CA PRO A 286 -13.55 13.40 9.86
C PRO A 286 -14.38 12.32 10.56
N LEU A 287 -14.52 11.13 9.96
CA LEU A 287 -15.27 10.02 10.52
C LEU A 287 -14.60 9.45 11.77
N LEU A 288 -13.28 9.30 11.78
CA LEU A 288 -12.50 8.87 12.94
C LEU A 288 -12.62 9.83 14.12
N ARG A 289 -12.55 11.14 13.86
CA ARG A 289 -12.75 12.16 14.91
C ARG A 289 -14.17 12.14 15.48
N ARG A 290 -15.17 11.79 14.68
CA ARG A 290 -16.58 11.77 15.09
C ARG A 290 -16.99 10.48 15.81
N PHE A 291 -16.56 9.33 15.31
CA PHE A 291 -17.00 8.02 15.80
C PHE A 291 -15.99 7.33 16.72
N GLY A 292 -14.72 7.76 16.69
CA GLY A 292 -13.61 7.12 17.39
C GLY A 292 -13.11 5.87 16.68
N GLU A 293 -11.84 5.53 16.90
CA GLU A 293 -11.10 4.44 16.24
C GLU A 293 -11.84 3.10 16.28
N ARG A 294 -12.30 2.69 17.47
CA ARG A 294 -12.95 1.37 17.67
C ARG A 294 -14.24 1.21 16.89
N ARG A 295 -15.10 2.23 16.85
CA ARG A 295 -16.38 2.17 16.16
C ARG A 295 -16.19 2.25 14.66
N PHE A 296 -15.25 3.08 14.20
CA PHE A 296 -14.91 3.21 12.80
C PHE A 296 -14.41 1.87 12.22
N ALA A 297 -13.45 1.23 12.90
CA ALA A 297 -12.96 -0.09 12.51
C ALA A 297 -14.08 -1.15 12.52
N ALA A 298 -14.90 -1.20 13.57
CA ALA A 298 -16.00 -2.16 13.67
C ALA A 298 -17.05 -1.98 12.55
N CYS A 299 -17.39 -0.74 12.20
CA CYS A 299 -18.28 -0.43 11.07
C CYS A 299 -17.66 -0.85 9.74
N GLY A 300 -16.36 -0.63 9.54
CA GLY A 300 -15.64 -1.06 8.34
C GLY A 300 -15.64 -2.58 8.16
N ILE A 301 -15.32 -3.31 9.24
CA ILE A 301 -15.36 -4.78 9.27
C ILE A 301 -16.77 -5.29 8.97
N GLY A 302 -17.79 -4.70 9.61
CA GLY A 302 -19.19 -5.07 9.40
C GLY A 302 -19.64 -4.82 7.95
N LEU A 303 -19.28 -3.67 7.38
CA LEU A 303 -19.58 -3.31 5.99
C LEU A 303 -18.92 -4.28 5.01
N LEU A 304 -17.64 -4.62 5.23
CA LEU A 304 -16.93 -5.58 4.40
C LEU A 304 -17.57 -6.96 4.46
N GLY A 305 -17.86 -7.46 5.68
CA GLY A 305 -18.49 -8.76 5.87
C GLY A 305 -19.86 -8.86 5.19
N ALA A 306 -20.69 -7.83 5.35
CA ALA A 306 -22.00 -7.75 4.68
C ALA A 306 -21.86 -7.72 3.15
N ALA A 307 -20.91 -6.94 2.62
CA ALA A 307 -20.67 -6.84 1.19
C ALA A 307 -20.17 -8.17 0.58
N VAL A 308 -19.30 -8.90 1.28
CA VAL A 308 -18.85 -10.22 0.83
C VAL A 308 -19.99 -11.24 0.85
N ALA A 309 -20.84 -11.23 1.89
CA ALA A 309 -22.00 -12.11 1.95
C ALA A 309 -23.02 -11.82 0.84
N LEU A 310 -23.25 -10.54 0.53
CA LEU A 310 -24.23 -10.11 -0.47
C LEU A 310 -23.77 -10.39 -1.92
N ARG A 311 -22.46 -10.63 -2.16
CA ARG A 311 -21.95 -11.09 -3.47
C ARG A 311 -22.43 -12.49 -3.89
N ALA A 312 -23.04 -13.26 -2.98
CA ALA A 312 -23.66 -14.53 -3.31
C ALA A 312 -24.96 -14.38 -4.13
N VAL A 313 -25.51 -13.16 -4.20
CA VAL A 313 -26.70 -12.87 -5.01
C VAL A 313 -26.26 -12.46 -6.42
N PRO A 314 -26.58 -13.24 -7.47
CA PRO A 314 -26.16 -12.96 -8.84
C PRO A 314 -27.02 -11.84 -9.45
N ASP A 315 -26.73 -10.60 -9.05
CA ASP A 315 -27.39 -9.39 -9.55
C ASP A 315 -26.34 -8.30 -9.83
N ASP A 316 -26.54 -7.54 -10.91
CA ASP A 316 -25.58 -6.49 -11.32
C ASP A 316 -25.52 -5.36 -10.28
N ALA A 317 -26.67 -4.96 -9.72
CA ALA A 317 -26.72 -3.89 -8.73
C ALA A 317 -26.12 -4.33 -7.39
N SER A 318 -26.35 -5.59 -6.99
CA SER A 318 -25.69 -6.18 -5.82
C SER A 318 -24.17 -6.22 -6.00
N ALA A 319 -23.66 -6.64 -7.17
CA ALA A 319 -22.23 -6.73 -7.45
C ALA A 319 -21.53 -5.37 -7.40
N LEU A 320 -22.17 -4.33 -7.96
CA LEU A 320 -21.66 -2.95 -7.91
C LEU A 320 -21.70 -2.38 -6.48
N ALA A 321 -22.81 -2.55 -5.77
CA ALA A 321 -22.94 -2.08 -4.39
C ALA A 321 -21.94 -2.77 -3.45
N CYS A 322 -21.75 -4.08 -3.62
CA CYS A 322 -20.75 -4.84 -2.86
C CYS A 322 -19.33 -4.38 -3.19
N SER A 323 -19.02 -4.11 -4.45
CA SER A 323 -17.70 -3.62 -4.86
C SER A 323 -17.39 -2.28 -4.21
N LEU A 324 -18.36 -1.35 -4.21
CA LEU A 324 -18.25 -0.05 -3.54
C LEU A 324 -18.06 -0.22 -2.03
N ALA A 325 -18.85 -1.09 -1.40
CA ALA A 325 -18.81 -1.36 0.03
C ALA A 325 -17.52 -2.06 0.47
N ILE A 326 -16.97 -2.97 -0.33
CA ILE A 326 -15.65 -3.59 -0.10
C ILE A 326 -14.56 -2.51 -0.16
N GLY A 327 -14.64 -1.64 -1.18
CA GLY A 327 -13.74 -0.50 -1.34
C GLY A 327 -13.78 0.44 -0.14
N ALA A 328 -14.96 0.73 0.39
CA ALA A 328 -15.13 1.56 1.58
C ALA A 328 -14.84 0.81 2.90
N GLY A 329 -14.96 -0.51 2.96
CA GLY A 329 -14.73 -1.28 4.19
C GLY A 329 -13.25 -1.45 4.52
N LEU A 330 -12.43 -1.73 3.51
CA LEU A 330 -11.00 -2.03 3.65
C LEU A 330 -10.17 -0.91 4.30
N PRO A 331 -10.27 0.36 3.88
CA PRO A 331 -9.51 1.45 4.49
C PRO A 331 -9.92 1.69 5.95
N ALA A 332 -11.19 1.47 6.32
CA ALA A 332 -11.64 1.66 7.69
C ALA A 332 -10.99 0.69 8.70
N VAL A 333 -10.45 -0.42 8.23
CA VAL A 333 -9.72 -1.40 9.06
C VAL A 333 -8.22 -1.07 9.15
N LEU A 334 -7.69 -0.34 8.17
CA LEU A 334 -6.26 -0.06 8.02
C LEU A 334 -5.85 1.33 8.54
N VAL A 335 -6.81 2.25 8.71
CA VAL A 335 -6.62 3.63 9.19
C VAL A 335 -6.86 3.71 10.69
#